data_AF-A0A0S8KAA4-F1
#
_entry.id   AF-A0A0S8KAA4-F1
#
_cell.length_a   1.000
_cell.length_b   1.000
_cell.length_c   1.000
_cell.angle_alpha   90.00
_cell.angle_beta   90.00
_cell.angle_gamma   90.00
#
_symmetry.space_group_name_H-M   'P 1'
#
loop_
_entity.id
_entity.type
_entity.pdbx_description
1 polymer ?
#
loop_
_entity_poly.entity_id
_entity_poly.type
_entity_poly.pdbx_seq_one_letter_code
_entity_poly.pdbx_strand_id
1 'polypeptide(L)'
;MNRVQRTPSAGQASVRLGQQGTEDTKGSESVQALRQLSRLPWLRRGAQLLLTIVPLAYVVGTLVSNWQVLSQYDWHPNAARMLGALCLFVLARTPLPFSSDRAFSALGYALPLRTVLRGYHISALSGYLPGGLFIGRPVFFGEHGVDVISASAGIVMEQSMLTAAGLLCSLPYLFLAGAGAVPNLWVLGVVVVPLTLIVFYPDFINRMVRWMLARAGYQDRGVNLTSRQLVTMFLLDIVHWLLAGTASYFLVTSVYAAPSRLFPILASAHNLAAVLAIVIALTPGGFGIAEGATTLLLTPFLPAPLPALMAVLTRIWLVTARVVLFALGSLLGSPALPKR
;
A
#
# COMPACT_ATOMS: atom_id res chain seq x y z
N MET A 1 28.48 36.60 56.27
CA MET A 1 27.90 37.51 55.25
C MET A 1 26.57 36.94 54.81
N ASN A 2 25.50 37.69 55.09
CA ASN A 2 24.10 37.39 54.83
C ASN A 2 23.79 37.19 53.34
N ARG A 3 22.99 36.17 53.01
CA ARG A 3 22.11 36.23 51.83
C ARG A 3 20.73 35.63 52.17
N VAL A 4 19.81 36.56 52.38
CA VAL A 4 18.38 36.36 52.59
C VAL A 4 17.78 35.73 51.33
N GLN A 5 17.26 34.50 51.43
CA GLN A 5 16.38 33.92 50.41
C GLN A 5 14.97 34.47 50.60
N ARG A 6 14.51 35.30 49.66
CA ARG A 6 13.11 35.70 49.54
C ARG A 6 12.31 34.52 48.98
N THR A 7 11.37 34.01 49.75
CA THR A 7 10.32 33.09 49.28
C THR A 7 9.34 33.84 48.35
N PRO A 8 8.90 33.26 47.23
CA PRO A 8 7.81 33.84 46.44
C PRO A 8 6.49 33.71 47.21
N SER A 9 5.67 34.76 47.15
CA SER A 9 4.37 34.84 47.81
C SER A 9 3.38 33.81 47.25
N ALA A 10 2.64 33.16 48.16
CA ALA A 10 1.66 32.11 47.87
C ALA A 10 0.49 32.53 46.95
N GLY A 11 0.34 33.83 46.65
CA GLY A 11 -0.72 34.37 45.81
C GLY A 11 -0.49 34.26 44.29
N GLN A 12 0.74 34.09 43.81
CA GLN A 12 1.02 33.98 42.36
C GLN A 12 1.05 32.53 41.85
N ALA A 13 1.22 31.56 42.74
CA ALA A 13 1.18 30.13 42.39
C ALA A 13 -0.25 29.64 42.14
N SER A 14 -1.24 30.14 42.91
CA SER A 14 -2.65 29.73 42.81
C SER A 14 -3.34 30.21 41.52
N VAL A 15 -2.95 31.37 40.98
CA VAL A 15 -3.53 31.92 39.73
C VAL A 15 -3.04 31.16 38.50
N ARG A 16 -1.77 30.69 38.48
CA ARG A 16 -1.25 29.86 37.37
C ARG A 16 -1.81 28.43 37.37
N LEU A 17 -2.07 27.85 38.55
CA LEU A 17 -2.68 26.52 38.67
C LEU A 17 -4.15 26.50 38.20
N GLY A 18 -4.89 27.59 38.40
CA GLY A 18 -6.28 27.71 37.93
C GLY A 18 -6.44 27.86 36.41
N GLN A 19 -5.49 28.51 35.73
CA GLN A 19 -5.51 28.67 34.27
C GLN A 19 -4.91 27.46 33.53
N GLN A 20 -3.88 26.79 34.07
CA GLN A 20 -3.39 25.54 33.49
C GLN A 20 -4.40 24.38 33.62
N GLY A 21 -5.17 24.32 34.70
CA GLY A 21 -6.19 23.28 34.90
C GLY A 21 -7.41 23.37 33.96
N THR A 22 -7.67 24.54 33.38
CA THR A 22 -8.84 24.78 32.49
C THR A 22 -8.51 24.68 30.99
N GLU A 23 -7.24 24.85 30.59
CA GLU A 23 -6.79 24.59 29.22
C GLU A 23 -6.47 23.11 28.97
N ASP A 24 -5.85 22.42 29.94
CA ASP A 24 -5.55 20.97 29.82
C ASP A 24 -6.83 20.12 29.78
N THR A 25 -7.89 20.53 30.49
CA THR A 25 -9.17 19.81 30.50
C THR A 25 -9.90 19.91 29.17
N LYS A 26 -9.98 21.10 28.54
CA LYS A 26 -10.59 21.29 27.21
C LYS A 26 -9.82 20.58 26.08
N GLY A 27 -8.49 20.59 26.13
CA GLY A 27 -7.66 19.83 25.20
C GLY A 27 -7.83 18.31 25.37
N SER A 28 -7.97 17.84 26.62
CA SER A 28 -8.21 16.42 26.90
C SER A 28 -9.61 15.95 26.49
N GLU A 29 -10.65 16.79 26.65
CA GLU A 29 -12.04 16.46 26.32
C GLU A 29 -12.27 16.40 24.81
N SER A 30 -11.70 17.31 24.03
CA SER A 30 -11.79 17.29 22.57
C SER A 30 -11.03 16.11 21.95
N VAL A 31 -9.88 15.74 22.50
CA VAL A 31 -9.11 14.55 22.10
C VAL A 31 -9.81 13.25 22.54
N GLN A 32 -10.48 13.24 23.69
CA GLN A 32 -11.30 12.11 24.14
C GLN A 32 -12.59 11.96 23.34
N ALA A 33 -13.24 13.06 22.95
CA ALA A 33 -14.42 13.06 22.07
C ALA A 33 -14.08 12.54 20.66
N LEU A 34 -12.94 12.94 20.08
CA LEU A 34 -12.44 12.39 18.81
C LEU A 34 -12.09 10.89 18.92
N ARG A 35 -11.56 10.45 20.06
CA ARG A 35 -11.31 9.01 20.35
C ARG A 35 -12.59 8.20 20.58
N GLN A 36 -13.66 8.82 21.08
CA GLN A 36 -14.96 8.16 21.23
C GLN A 36 -15.72 8.11 19.89
N LEU A 37 -15.68 9.17 19.08
CA LEU A 37 -16.29 9.22 17.74
C LEU A 37 -15.66 8.21 16.77
N SER A 38 -14.34 7.99 16.85
CA SER A 38 -13.62 7.01 16.03
C SER A 38 -13.88 5.54 16.39
N ARG A 39 -14.52 5.27 17.55
CA ARG A 39 -14.93 3.91 17.97
C ARG A 39 -16.33 3.53 17.52
N LEU A 40 -17.10 4.47 16.96
CA LEU A 40 -18.46 4.21 16.51
C LEU A 40 -18.44 3.50 15.13
N PRO A 41 -18.98 2.27 15.02
CA PRO A 41 -18.90 1.48 13.79
C PRO A 41 -19.61 2.14 12.61
N TRP A 42 -20.61 3.00 12.87
CA TRP A 42 -21.33 3.76 11.84
C TRP A 42 -20.53 4.96 11.32
N LEU A 43 -19.70 5.60 12.14
CA LEU A 43 -18.83 6.71 11.72
C LEU A 43 -17.65 6.18 10.90
N ARG A 44 -17.13 5.01 11.27
CA ARG A 44 -16.13 4.27 10.48
C ARG A 44 -16.70 3.74 9.17
N ARG A 45 -17.92 3.17 9.18
CA ARG A 45 -18.63 2.75 7.95
C ARG A 45 -19.01 3.95 7.08
N GLY A 46 -19.42 5.06 7.68
CA GLY A 46 -19.73 6.31 7.00
C GLY A 46 -18.49 6.91 6.35
N ALA A 47 -17.37 7.00 7.08
CA ALA A 47 -16.08 7.41 6.53
C ALA A 47 -15.61 6.45 5.42
N GLN A 48 -15.76 5.13 5.59
CA GLN A 48 -15.41 4.14 4.55
C GLN A 48 -16.30 4.22 3.31
N LEU A 49 -17.62 4.39 3.48
CA LEU A 49 -18.54 4.62 2.36
C LEU A 49 -18.17 5.92 1.66
N LEU A 50 -17.95 7.00 2.42
CA LEU A 50 -17.60 8.30 1.86
C LEU A 50 -16.27 8.26 1.11
N LEU A 51 -15.27 7.59 1.67
CA LEU A 51 -13.96 7.38 1.03
C LEU A 51 -13.99 6.41 -0.17
N THR A 52 -15.04 5.61 -0.34
CA THR A 52 -15.22 4.72 -1.51
C THR A 52 -16.12 5.35 -2.57
N ILE A 53 -17.18 6.04 -2.13
CA ILE A 53 -18.19 6.68 -2.97
C ILE A 53 -17.67 7.99 -3.53
N VAL A 54 -16.98 8.84 -2.76
CA VAL A 54 -16.47 10.12 -3.27
C VAL A 54 -15.53 9.93 -4.47
N PRO A 55 -14.59 9.00 -4.47
CA PRO A 55 -13.74 8.77 -5.63
C PRO A 55 -14.44 8.03 -6.76
N LEU A 56 -15.36 7.10 -6.46
CA LEU A 56 -16.18 6.48 -7.50
C LEU A 56 -17.08 7.53 -8.17
N ALA A 57 -17.66 8.44 -7.39
CA ALA A 57 -18.44 9.58 -7.86
C ALA A 57 -17.57 10.62 -8.58
N TYR A 58 -16.31 10.80 -8.18
CA TYR A 58 -15.34 11.60 -8.93
C TYR A 58 -15.03 10.94 -10.27
N VAL A 59 -14.75 9.64 -10.30
CA VAL A 59 -14.51 8.89 -11.54
C VAL A 59 -15.72 8.93 -12.47
N VAL A 60 -16.91 8.63 -11.95
CA VAL A 60 -18.17 8.71 -12.71
C VAL A 60 -18.42 10.15 -13.14
N GLY A 61 -18.21 11.13 -12.26
CA GLY A 61 -18.34 12.56 -12.56
C GLY A 61 -17.36 13.02 -13.63
N THR A 62 -16.12 12.54 -13.63
CA THR A 62 -15.11 12.82 -14.66
C THR A 62 -15.47 12.15 -15.98
N LEU A 63 -15.94 10.90 -15.95
CA LEU A 63 -16.39 10.18 -17.14
C LEU A 63 -17.62 10.84 -17.78
N VAL A 64 -18.59 11.28 -16.96
CA VAL A 64 -19.80 11.98 -17.41
C VAL A 64 -19.47 13.39 -17.92
N SER A 65 -18.67 14.16 -17.19
CA SER A 65 -18.29 15.52 -17.59
C SER A 65 -17.40 15.55 -18.84
N ASN A 66 -16.57 14.52 -19.04
CA ASN A 66 -15.74 14.39 -20.23
C ASN A 66 -16.32 13.41 -21.25
N TRP A 67 -17.58 12.98 -21.09
CA TRP A 67 -18.21 12.01 -22.00
C TRP A 67 -18.25 12.50 -23.44
N GLN A 68 -18.47 13.80 -23.63
CA GLN A 68 -18.49 14.42 -24.94
C GLN A 68 -17.10 14.41 -25.61
N VAL A 69 -16.02 14.57 -24.83
CA VAL A 69 -14.64 14.47 -25.33
C VAL A 69 -14.24 13.02 -25.58
N LEU A 70 -14.65 12.10 -24.70
CA LEU A 70 -14.36 10.66 -24.83
C LEU A 70 -15.13 10.01 -25.99
N SER A 71 -16.38 10.42 -26.24
CA SER A 71 -17.18 9.91 -27.37
C SER A 71 -16.72 10.45 -28.72
N GLN A 72 -16.07 11.61 -28.73
CA GLN A 72 -15.46 12.22 -29.92
C GLN A 72 -13.99 11.81 -30.12
N TYR A 73 -13.40 11.08 -29.17
CA TYR A 73 -12.03 10.59 -29.31
C TYR A 73 -11.99 9.43 -30.30
N ASP A 74 -11.13 9.53 -31.31
CA ASP A 74 -10.93 8.44 -32.29
C ASP A 74 -10.15 7.28 -31.66
N TRP A 75 -10.88 6.42 -30.97
CA TRP A 75 -10.35 5.24 -30.29
C TRP A 75 -9.68 4.28 -31.29
N HIS A 76 -8.35 4.32 -31.33
CA HIS A 76 -7.53 3.29 -31.99
C HIS A 76 -6.67 2.54 -30.96
N PRO A 77 -7.28 1.88 -29.96
CA PRO A 77 -6.53 1.17 -28.95
C PRO A 77 -5.77 0.01 -29.58
N ASN A 78 -4.48 -0.07 -29.29
CA ASN A 78 -3.65 -1.18 -29.74
C ASN A 78 -3.89 -2.41 -28.85
N ALA A 79 -4.71 -3.34 -29.35
CA ALA A 79 -5.08 -4.56 -28.63
C ALA A 79 -3.87 -5.40 -28.19
N ALA A 80 -2.80 -5.46 -28.99
CA ALA A 80 -1.59 -6.19 -28.62
C ALA A 80 -0.89 -5.58 -27.40
N ARG A 81 -0.85 -4.24 -27.30
CA ARG A 81 -0.30 -3.55 -26.12
C ARG A 81 -1.19 -3.72 -24.89
N MET A 82 -2.51 -3.71 -25.04
CA MET A 82 -3.45 -3.98 -23.94
C MET A 82 -3.33 -5.40 -23.40
N LEU A 83 -3.21 -6.39 -24.30
CA LEU A 83 -2.97 -7.78 -23.92
C LEU A 83 -1.60 -7.94 -23.26
N GLY A 84 -0.56 -7.31 -23.82
CA GLY A 84 0.78 -7.27 -23.23
C GLY A 84 0.76 -6.68 -21.81
N ALA A 85 0.03 -5.58 -21.60
CA ALA A 85 -0.16 -5.00 -20.27
C ALA A 85 -0.85 -5.98 -19.31
N LEU A 86 -1.90 -6.68 -19.75
CA LEU A 86 -2.59 -7.68 -18.92
C LEU A 86 -1.65 -8.83 -18.55
N CYS A 87 -0.94 -9.40 -19.52
CA CYS A 87 0.05 -10.45 -19.28
C CYS A 87 1.13 -9.99 -18.30
N LEU A 88 1.66 -8.78 -18.48
CA LEU A 88 2.65 -8.21 -17.56
C LEU A 88 2.07 -7.98 -16.16
N PHE A 89 0.83 -7.53 -15.99
CA PHE A 89 0.21 -7.41 -14.66
C PHE A 89 0.00 -8.77 -14.00
N VAL A 90 -0.39 -9.80 -14.75
CA VAL A 90 -0.49 -11.18 -14.24
C VAL A 90 0.89 -11.68 -13.81
N LEU A 91 1.91 -11.55 -14.67
CA LEU A 91 3.28 -11.92 -14.38
C LEU A 91 3.85 -11.16 -13.19
N ALA A 92 3.57 -9.85 -13.09
CA ALA A 92 4.04 -8.99 -12.01
C ALA A 92 3.58 -9.49 -10.64
N ARG A 93 2.43 -10.15 -10.52
CA ARG A 93 1.95 -10.65 -9.22
C ARG A 93 2.58 -11.97 -8.79
N THR A 94 3.17 -12.72 -9.73
CA THR A 94 3.76 -14.03 -9.46
C THR A 94 4.90 -14.06 -8.44
N PRO A 95 5.77 -13.03 -8.31
CA PRO A 95 6.84 -13.02 -7.30
C PRO A 95 6.32 -12.86 -5.87
N LEU A 96 5.16 -12.22 -5.68
CA LEU A 96 4.67 -11.82 -4.36
C LEU A 96 4.37 -13.00 -3.42
N PRO A 97 3.71 -14.10 -3.85
CA PRO A 97 3.59 -15.31 -3.03
C PRO A 97 4.93 -15.86 -2.55
N PHE A 98 5.99 -15.78 -3.36
CA PHE A 98 7.33 -16.22 -2.94
C PHE A 98 7.95 -15.27 -1.90
N SER A 99 7.66 -13.97 -1.98
CA SER A 99 8.01 -13.01 -0.93
C SER A 99 7.30 -13.38 0.39
N SER A 100 5.99 -13.70 0.32
CA SER A 100 5.23 -14.18 1.48
C SER A 100 5.76 -15.49 2.07
N ASP A 101 6.15 -16.44 1.22
CA ASP A 101 6.77 -17.72 1.64
C ASP A 101 8.01 -17.48 2.53
N ARG A 102 8.87 -16.52 2.15
CA ARG A 102 10.04 -16.16 2.96
C ARG A 102 9.65 -15.54 4.29
N ALA A 103 8.61 -14.71 4.32
CA ALA A 103 8.09 -14.12 5.56
C ALA A 103 7.56 -15.20 6.52
N PHE A 104 6.78 -16.18 6.02
CA PHE A 104 6.26 -17.28 6.84
C PHE A 104 7.37 -18.23 7.30
N SER A 105 8.34 -18.52 6.43
CA SER A 105 9.51 -19.33 6.79
C SER A 105 10.31 -18.72 7.94
N ALA A 106 10.44 -17.39 7.98
CA ALA A 106 11.13 -16.69 9.07
C ALA A 106 10.39 -16.72 10.42
N LEU A 107 9.11 -17.08 10.41
CA LEU A 107 8.28 -17.33 11.59
C LEU A 107 8.22 -18.82 11.97
N GLY A 108 8.98 -19.68 11.27
CA GLY A 108 9.04 -21.13 11.53
C GLY A 108 7.98 -21.95 10.78
N TYR A 109 7.26 -21.35 9.82
CA TYR A 109 6.24 -22.04 9.03
C TYR A 109 6.78 -22.44 7.66
N ALA A 110 6.89 -23.74 7.43
CA ALA A 110 7.17 -24.31 6.11
C ALA A 110 5.86 -24.73 5.45
N LEU A 111 5.41 -23.97 4.45
CA LEU A 111 4.21 -24.28 3.67
C LEU A 111 4.59 -24.81 2.29
N PRO A 112 3.82 -25.76 1.72
CA PRO A 112 4.06 -26.19 0.35
C PRO A 112 3.76 -25.03 -0.62
N LEU A 113 4.59 -24.87 -1.64
CA LEU A 113 4.52 -23.76 -2.60
C LEU A 113 3.11 -23.57 -3.19
N ARG A 114 2.42 -24.68 -3.48
CA ARG A 114 1.04 -24.64 -4.01
C ARG A 114 0.06 -23.98 -3.04
N THR A 115 0.18 -24.24 -1.74
CA THR A 115 -0.65 -23.61 -0.70
C THR A 115 -0.35 -22.12 -0.58
N VAL A 116 0.91 -21.71 -0.70
CA VAL A 116 1.27 -20.29 -0.67
C VAL A 116 0.73 -19.55 -1.90
N LEU A 117 0.95 -20.09 -3.10
CA LEU A 117 0.44 -19.54 -4.35
C LEU A 117 -1.08 -19.40 -4.34
N ARG A 118 -1.77 -20.47 -3.94
CA ARG A 118 -3.24 -20.49 -3.89
C ARG A 118 -3.76 -19.55 -2.81
N GLY A 119 -3.21 -19.63 -1.60
CA GLY A 119 -3.61 -18.78 -0.49
C GLY A 119 -3.46 -17.31 -0.81
N TYR A 120 -2.34 -16.92 -1.42
CA TYR A 120 -2.10 -15.54 -1.82
C TYR A 120 -3.13 -15.01 -2.82
N HIS A 121 -3.43 -15.77 -3.88
CA HIS A 121 -4.31 -15.30 -4.95
C HIS A 121 -5.80 -15.45 -4.62
N ILE A 122 -6.20 -16.48 -3.87
CA ILE A 122 -7.58 -16.64 -3.41
C ILE A 122 -7.95 -15.52 -2.44
N SER A 123 -7.05 -15.20 -1.50
CA SER A 123 -7.25 -14.11 -0.55
C SER A 123 -7.02 -12.73 -1.16
N ALA A 124 -6.48 -12.59 -2.37
CA ALA A 124 -6.25 -11.28 -2.97
C ALA A 124 -7.56 -10.48 -3.14
N LEU A 125 -8.68 -11.18 -3.36
CA LEU A 125 -10.01 -10.55 -3.47
C LEU A 125 -10.57 -10.12 -2.11
N SER A 126 -10.13 -10.71 -0.99
CA SER A 126 -10.57 -10.25 0.32
C SER A 126 -10.08 -8.83 0.59
N GLY A 127 -8.99 -8.38 -0.02
CA GLY A 127 -8.43 -7.03 0.15
C GLY A 127 -9.38 -5.87 -0.20
N TYR A 128 -10.51 -6.14 -0.89
CA TYR A 128 -11.57 -5.16 -1.15
C TYR A 128 -12.53 -4.97 0.03
N LEU A 129 -12.51 -5.86 1.02
CA LEU A 129 -13.31 -5.76 2.23
C LEU A 129 -12.56 -4.94 3.30
N PRO A 130 -13.27 -4.19 4.18
CA PRO A 130 -12.66 -3.55 5.34
C PRO A 130 -11.85 -4.54 6.19
N GLY A 131 -10.54 -4.31 6.34
CA GLY A 131 -9.64 -5.22 7.06
C GLY A 131 -9.32 -6.51 6.30
N GLY A 132 -9.75 -6.65 5.06
CA GLY A 132 -9.76 -7.90 4.33
C GLY A 132 -8.39 -8.49 4.01
N LEU A 133 -7.34 -7.68 3.91
CA LEU A 133 -5.95 -8.18 3.87
C LEU A 133 -5.58 -8.96 5.14
N PHE A 134 -6.10 -8.55 6.28
CA PHE A 134 -5.86 -9.14 7.60
C PHE A 134 -6.95 -10.14 8.03
N ILE A 135 -7.92 -10.39 7.15
CA ILE A 135 -8.97 -11.40 7.37
C ILE A 135 -8.73 -12.57 6.42
N GLY A 136 -8.67 -12.35 5.10
CA GLY A 136 -8.64 -13.45 4.13
C GLY A 136 -7.35 -14.26 4.17
N ARG A 137 -6.19 -13.61 4.21
CA ARG A 137 -4.89 -14.31 4.26
C ARG A 137 -4.71 -15.06 5.59
N PRO A 138 -4.90 -14.44 6.76
CA PRO A 138 -4.75 -15.15 8.03
C PRO A 138 -5.75 -16.29 8.21
N VAL A 139 -7.00 -16.15 7.75
CA VAL A 139 -7.99 -17.24 7.79
C VAL A 139 -7.56 -18.40 6.89
N PHE A 140 -7.18 -18.13 5.64
CA PHE A 140 -6.75 -19.19 4.72
C PHE A 140 -5.52 -19.95 5.24
N PHE A 141 -4.50 -19.24 5.72
CA PHE A 141 -3.31 -19.89 6.27
C PHE A 141 -3.58 -20.55 7.65
N GLY A 142 -4.58 -20.06 8.39
CA GLY A 142 -5.17 -20.68 9.58
C GLY A 142 -5.64 -22.11 9.35
N GLU A 143 -6.40 -22.31 8.28
CA GLU A 143 -6.86 -23.65 7.85
C GLU A 143 -5.71 -24.58 7.45
N HIS A 144 -4.52 -24.02 7.20
CA HIS A 144 -3.31 -24.74 6.79
C HIS A 144 -2.25 -24.79 7.91
N GLY A 145 -2.65 -24.56 9.17
CA GLY A 145 -1.81 -24.77 10.36
C GLY A 145 -0.90 -23.60 10.75
N VAL A 146 -1.05 -22.43 10.12
CA VAL A 146 -0.39 -21.19 10.56
C VAL A 146 -1.33 -20.44 11.49
N ASP A 147 -0.90 -20.08 12.70
CA ASP A 147 -1.79 -19.28 13.55
C ASP A 147 -2.03 -17.89 12.97
N VAL A 148 -3.22 -17.34 13.24
CA VAL A 148 -3.69 -16.06 12.69
C VAL A 148 -2.74 -14.89 13.01
N ILE A 149 -2.08 -14.92 14.17
CA ILE A 149 -1.19 -13.84 14.63
C ILE A 149 0.14 -13.89 13.87
N SER A 150 0.77 -15.06 13.73
CA SER A 150 1.94 -15.24 12.86
C SER A 150 1.61 -14.93 11.40
N ALA A 151 0.46 -15.38 10.92
CA ALA A 151 0.03 -15.10 9.56
C ALA A 151 -0.06 -13.59 9.31
N SER A 152 -0.64 -12.85 10.27
CA SER A 152 -0.72 -11.39 10.24
C SER A 152 0.66 -10.73 10.33
N ALA A 153 1.55 -11.22 11.18
CA ALA A 153 2.92 -10.70 11.30
C ALA A 153 3.71 -10.87 10.00
N GLY A 154 3.62 -12.05 9.35
CA GLY A 154 4.24 -12.30 8.05
C GLY A 154 3.71 -11.39 6.95
N ILE A 155 2.41 -11.09 6.94
CA ILE A 155 1.81 -10.12 6.02
C ILE A 155 2.37 -8.72 6.25
N VAL A 156 2.51 -8.28 7.51
CA VAL A 156 3.08 -6.95 7.81
C VAL A 156 4.53 -6.84 7.35
N MET A 157 5.33 -7.91 7.55
CA MET A 157 6.71 -7.97 7.05
C MET A 157 6.76 -7.81 5.54
N GLU A 158 5.98 -8.63 4.80
CA GLU A 158 5.88 -8.54 3.34
C GLU A 158 5.46 -7.15 2.89
N GLN A 159 4.38 -6.59 3.46
CA GLN A 159 3.87 -5.28 3.05
C GLN A 159 4.89 -4.17 3.29
N SER A 160 5.73 -4.30 4.32
CA SER A 160 6.81 -3.36 4.60
C SER A 160 7.92 -3.45 3.54
N MET A 161 8.33 -4.67 3.16
CA MET A 161 9.29 -4.88 2.06
C MET A 161 8.72 -4.38 0.72
N LEU A 162 7.47 -4.71 0.42
CA LEU A 162 6.77 -4.31 -0.79
C LEU A 162 6.70 -2.79 -0.91
N THR A 163 6.38 -2.11 0.19
CA THR A 163 6.31 -0.63 0.23
C THR A 163 7.69 -0.02 0.01
N ALA A 164 8.73 -0.56 0.66
CA ALA A 164 10.11 -0.07 0.50
C ALA A 164 10.62 -0.26 -0.94
N ALA A 165 10.41 -1.43 -1.53
CA ALA A 165 10.75 -1.70 -2.91
C ALA A 165 9.98 -0.78 -3.87
N GLY A 166 8.70 -0.52 -3.60
CA GLY A 166 7.85 0.35 -4.41
C GLY A 166 8.31 1.81 -4.39
N LEU A 167 8.69 2.30 -3.20
CA LEU A 167 9.29 3.63 -3.05
C LEU A 167 10.60 3.75 -3.85
N LEU A 168 11.47 2.72 -3.80
CA LEU A 168 12.69 2.71 -4.59
C LEU A 168 12.40 2.72 -6.10
N CYS A 169 11.44 1.92 -6.56
CA CYS A 169 11.02 1.88 -7.96
C CYS A 169 10.22 3.13 -8.39
N SER A 170 9.89 4.04 -7.46
CA SER A 170 9.25 5.33 -7.72
C SER A 170 10.25 6.47 -7.92
N LEU A 171 11.54 6.25 -7.62
CA LEU A 171 12.60 7.26 -7.73
C LEU A 171 12.69 7.92 -9.12
N PRO A 172 12.53 7.22 -10.26
CA PRO A 172 12.59 7.88 -11.56
C PRO A 172 11.53 8.98 -11.70
N TYR A 173 10.32 8.80 -11.16
CA TYR A 173 9.31 9.84 -11.13
C TYR A 173 9.77 11.01 -10.26
N LEU A 174 10.20 10.72 -9.03
CA LEU A 174 10.58 11.75 -8.07
C LEU A 174 11.73 12.64 -8.57
N PHE A 175 12.73 12.05 -9.24
CA PHE A 175 13.86 12.81 -9.78
C PHE A 175 13.56 13.46 -11.13
N LEU A 176 12.97 12.73 -12.09
CA LEU A 176 12.80 13.24 -13.45
C LEU A 176 11.59 14.18 -13.58
N ALA A 177 10.47 13.89 -12.90
CA ALA A 177 9.35 14.81 -12.81
C ALA A 177 9.70 15.99 -11.88
N GLY A 178 10.41 15.71 -10.78
CA GLY A 178 10.85 16.70 -9.80
C GLY A 178 11.82 17.76 -10.32
N ALA A 179 12.61 17.41 -11.33
CA ALA A 179 13.56 18.31 -12.00
C ALA A 179 12.93 19.17 -13.10
N GLY A 180 11.66 18.97 -13.44
CA GLY A 180 11.00 19.69 -14.53
C GLY A 180 9.54 20.00 -14.22
N ALA A 181 8.67 19.02 -14.42
CA ALA A 181 7.22 19.21 -14.43
C ALA A 181 6.60 19.54 -13.06
N VAL A 182 7.23 19.12 -11.95
CA VAL A 182 6.70 19.30 -10.59
C VAL A 182 7.82 19.76 -9.64
N PRO A 183 7.99 21.06 -9.39
CA PRO A 183 9.10 21.58 -8.58
C PRO A 183 9.17 20.93 -7.18
N ASN A 184 10.38 20.74 -6.67
CA ASN A 184 10.70 20.24 -5.32
C ASN A 184 10.33 18.78 -5.02
N LEU A 185 9.74 18.03 -5.96
CA LEU A 185 9.44 16.60 -5.75
C LEU A 185 10.71 15.75 -5.57
N TRP A 186 11.84 16.22 -6.12
CA TRP A 186 13.14 15.57 -6.01
C TRP A 186 13.62 15.46 -4.55
N VAL A 187 13.22 16.40 -3.67
CA VAL A 187 13.54 16.38 -2.23
C VAL A 187 12.96 15.14 -1.56
N LEU A 188 11.74 14.74 -1.96
CA LEU A 188 11.12 13.51 -1.47
C LEU A 188 11.90 12.27 -1.94
N GLY A 189 12.44 12.31 -3.16
CA GLY A 189 13.34 11.26 -3.68
C GLY A 189 14.58 11.08 -2.80
N VAL A 190 15.18 12.17 -2.34
CA VAL A 190 16.35 12.14 -1.44
C VAL A 190 16.00 11.51 -0.09
N VAL A 191 14.79 11.73 0.44
CA VAL A 191 14.33 11.13 1.71
C VAL A 191 13.98 9.65 1.57
N VAL A 192 13.49 9.23 0.40
CA VAL A 192 13.12 7.84 0.13
C VAL A 192 14.33 6.90 0.18
N VAL A 193 15.47 7.32 -0.36
CA VAL A 193 16.69 6.50 -0.39
C VAL A 193 17.11 6.01 1.00
N PRO A 194 17.36 6.86 2.02
CA PRO A 194 17.73 6.39 3.35
C PRO A 194 16.61 5.59 4.02
N LEU A 195 15.33 5.92 3.77
CA LEU A 195 14.21 5.16 4.32
C LEU A 195 14.21 3.71 3.83
N THR A 196 14.51 3.49 2.55
CA THR A 196 14.62 2.13 1.99
C THR A 196 15.83 1.37 2.53
N LEU A 197 16.94 2.06 2.83
CA LEU A 197 18.13 1.42 3.42
C LEU A 197 17.90 0.92 4.85
N ILE A 198 17.06 1.60 5.64
CA ILE A 198 16.72 1.16 7.01
C ILE A 198 16.04 -0.23 7.00
N VAL A 199 15.27 -0.51 5.95
CA VAL A 199 14.50 -1.76 5.81
C VAL A 199 15.40 -2.97 5.57
N PHE A 200 16.62 -2.77 5.07
CA PHE A 200 17.62 -3.82 4.90
C PHE A 200 18.30 -4.26 6.20
N TYR A 201 18.10 -3.55 7.31
CA TYR A 201 18.73 -3.91 8.57
C TYR A 201 17.88 -4.98 9.30
N PRO A 202 18.31 -6.25 9.33
CA PRO A 202 17.49 -7.35 9.85
C PRO A 202 17.10 -7.15 11.31
N ASP A 203 17.96 -6.59 12.14
CA ASP A 203 17.63 -6.37 13.54
C ASP A 203 16.51 -5.33 13.70
N PHE A 204 16.38 -4.37 12.78
CA PHE A 204 15.28 -3.40 12.84
C PHE A 204 13.94 -4.11 12.59
N ILE A 205 13.84 -4.87 11.49
CA ILE A 205 12.62 -5.61 11.15
C ILE A 205 12.31 -6.68 12.20
N ASN A 206 13.30 -7.45 12.62
CA ASN A 206 13.15 -8.48 13.65
C ASN A 206 12.71 -7.87 15.00
N ARG A 207 13.27 -6.72 15.42
CA ARG A 207 12.82 -6.02 16.63
C ARG A 207 11.39 -5.52 16.51
N MET A 208 11.04 -4.91 15.37
CA MET A 208 9.68 -4.42 15.11
C MET A 208 8.67 -5.56 15.22
N VAL A 209 8.94 -6.69 14.58
CA VAL A 209 8.05 -7.86 14.59
C VAL A 209 7.96 -8.45 15.99
N ARG A 210 9.09 -8.67 16.70
CA ARG A 210 9.07 -9.18 18.07
C ARG A 210 8.27 -8.29 18.99
N TRP A 211 8.40 -6.97 18.84
CA TRP A 211 7.60 -6.00 19.60
C TRP A 211 6.10 -6.11 19.28
N MET A 212 5.73 -6.31 18.01
CA MET A 212 4.34 -6.53 17.62
C MET A 212 3.77 -7.84 18.20
N LEU A 213 4.54 -8.93 18.14
CA LEU A 213 4.16 -10.23 18.69
C LEU A 213 4.03 -10.19 20.22
N ALA A 214 4.98 -9.53 20.91
CA ALA A 214 4.94 -9.37 22.36
C ALA A 214 3.70 -8.59 22.82
N ARG A 215 3.30 -7.55 22.07
CA ARG A 215 2.04 -6.81 22.32
C ARG A 215 0.79 -7.64 22.07
N ALA A 216 0.88 -8.65 21.19
CA ALA A 216 -0.19 -9.61 20.94
C ALA A 216 -0.18 -10.78 21.94
N GLY A 217 0.69 -10.78 22.95
CA GLY A 217 0.78 -11.84 23.96
C GLY A 217 1.68 -13.02 23.58
N TYR A 218 2.42 -12.93 22.47
CA TYR A 218 3.34 -13.96 21.99
C TYR A 218 4.79 -13.56 22.30
N GLN A 219 5.31 -13.99 23.44
CA GLN A 219 6.68 -13.63 23.88
C GLN A 219 7.75 -14.66 23.47
N ASP A 220 7.37 -15.90 23.12
CA ASP A 220 8.32 -17.01 22.90
C ASP A 220 8.57 -17.41 21.44
N ARG A 221 8.05 -16.66 20.44
CA ARG A 221 8.34 -16.99 19.04
C ARG A 221 9.66 -16.36 18.58
N GLY A 222 10.61 -17.24 18.28
CA GLY A 222 11.86 -16.88 17.62
C GLY A 222 11.62 -16.36 16.20
N VAL A 223 11.50 -15.05 16.04
CA VAL A 223 11.55 -14.39 14.73
C VAL A 223 13.00 -14.33 14.29
N ASN A 224 13.33 -15.02 13.19
CA ASN A 224 14.69 -15.06 12.66
C ASN A 224 14.71 -14.77 11.16
N LEU A 225 14.43 -13.50 10.78
CA LEU A 225 14.70 -13.06 9.42
C LEU A 225 16.20 -12.92 9.22
N THR A 226 16.73 -13.69 8.29
CA THR A 226 18.11 -13.55 7.81
C THR A 226 18.20 -12.41 6.79
N SER A 227 19.37 -11.76 6.70
CA SER A 227 19.62 -10.74 5.66
C SER A 227 19.37 -11.29 4.26
N ARG A 228 19.69 -12.57 4.01
CA ARG A 228 19.44 -13.24 2.73
C ARG A 228 17.95 -13.30 2.40
N GLN A 229 17.09 -13.60 3.37
CA GLN A 229 15.63 -13.61 3.17
C GLN A 229 15.10 -12.21 2.86
N LEU A 230 15.54 -11.18 3.61
CA LEU A 230 15.14 -9.80 3.37
C LEU A 230 15.55 -9.33 1.97
N VAL A 231 16.80 -9.55 1.57
CA VAL A 231 17.27 -9.23 0.21
C VAL A 231 16.47 -9.98 -0.84
N THR A 232 16.17 -11.26 -0.62
CA THR A 232 15.36 -12.05 -1.56
C THR A 232 13.94 -11.50 -1.70
N MET A 233 13.28 -11.18 -0.59
CA MET A 233 11.95 -10.55 -0.58
C MET A 233 11.98 -9.23 -1.34
N PHE A 234 12.95 -8.37 -1.02
CA PHE A 234 13.10 -7.07 -1.65
C PHE A 234 13.34 -7.16 -3.16
N LEU A 235 14.17 -8.11 -3.61
CA LEU A 235 14.41 -8.33 -5.05
C LEU A 235 13.16 -8.85 -5.76
N LEU A 236 12.40 -9.76 -5.14
CA LEU A 236 11.12 -10.24 -5.68
C LEU A 236 10.11 -9.09 -5.81
N ASP A 237 10.06 -8.21 -4.81
CA ASP A 237 9.19 -7.04 -4.80
C ASP A 237 9.64 -6.00 -5.85
N ILE A 238 10.94 -5.80 -6.06
CA ILE A 238 11.46 -4.99 -7.19
C ILE A 238 10.97 -5.57 -8.51
N VAL A 239 11.10 -6.88 -8.73
CA VAL A 239 10.63 -7.52 -9.97
C VAL A 239 9.13 -7.28 -10.16
N HIS A 240 8.33 -7.40 -9.09
CA HIS A 240 6.91 -7.03 -9.12
C HIS A 240 6.70 -5.58 -9.61
N TRP A 241 7.37 -4.61 -8.99
CA TRP A 241 7.19 -3.19 -9.31
C TRP A 241 7.69 -2.81 -10.71
N LEU A 242 8.78 -3.40 -11.18
CA LEU A 242 9.28 -3.17 -12.54
C LEU A 242 8.31 -3.73 -13.58
N LEU A 243 7.78 -4.93 -13.37
CA LEU A 243 6.78 -5.53 -14.26
C LEU A 243 5.46 -4.76 -14.24
N ALA A 244 4.98 -4.35 -13.06
CA ALA A 244 3.74 -3.58 -12.91
C ALA A 244 3.86 -2.18 -13.53
N GLY A 245 4.96 -1.47 -13.30
CA GLY A 245 5.23 -0.18 -13.95
C GLY A 245 5.33 -0.31 -15.47
N THR A 246 6.00 -1.36 -15.96
CA THR A 246 6.08 -1.64 -17.41
C THR A 246 4.69 -1.95 -17.98
N ALA A 247 3.87 -2.74 -17.29
CA ALA A 247 2.48 -3.01 -17.68
C ALA A 247 1.66 -1.72 -17.79
N SER A 248 1.82 -0.81 -16.82
CA SER A 248 1.16 0.50 -16.84
C SER A 248 1.60 1.34 -18.05
N TYR A 249 2.89 1.37 -18.38
CA TYR A 249 3.38 2.05 -19.58
C TYR A 249 2.79 1.45 -20.87
N PHE A 250 2.72 0.12 -20.97
CA PHE A 250 2.09 -0.56 -22.10
C PHE A 250 0.60 -0.21 -22.23
N LEU A 251 -0.08 -0.08 -21.09
CA LEU A 251 -1.48 0.34 -21.06
C LEU A 251 -1.65 1.78 -21.54
N VAL A 252 -0.83 2.72 -21.07
CA VAL A 252 -0.83 4.12 -21.56
C VAL A 252 -0.55 4.17 -23.05
N THR A 253 0.49 3.46 -23.51
CA THR A 253 0.87 3.44 -24.93
C THR A 253 -0.10 2.67 -25.81
N SER A 254 -1.05 1.94 -25.24
CA SER A 254 -2.11 1.31 -26.01
C SER A 254 -3.17 2.30 -26.47
N VAL A 255 -3.40 3.37 -25.71
CA VAL A 255 -4.42 4.39 -26.00
C VAL A 255 -3.81 5.68 -26.55
N TYR A 256 -2.61 6.04 -26.10
CA TYR A 256 -1.94 7.28 -26.47
C TYR A 256 -0.50 7.03 -26.93
N ALA A 257 -0.08 7.63 -28.04
CA ALA A 257 1.27 7.48 -28.57
C ALA A 257 2.32 8.27 -27.76
N ALA A 258 2.57 7.85 -26.51
CA ALA A 258 3.55 8.49 -25.64
C ALA A 258 4.99 8.23 -26.14
N PRO A 259 5.87 9.25 -26.15
CA PRO A 259 7.29 9.08 -26.45
C PRO A 259 7.97 8.04 -25.55
N SER A 260 8.86 7.21 -26.11
CA SER A 260 9.61 6.20 -25.34
C SER A 260 10.44 6.77 -24.20
N ARG A 261 10.93 8.01 -24.32
CA ARG A 261 11.63 8.73 -23.24
C ARG A 261 10.79 8.91 -21.97
N LEU A 262 9.46 8.85 -22.06
CA LEU A 262 8.57 8.93 -20.90
C LEU A 262 8.39 7.58 -20.19
N PHE A 263 8.93 6.47 -20.73
CA PHE A 263 8.87 5.14 -20.11
C PHE A 263 9.19 5.14 -18.61
N PRO A 264 10.38 5.62 -18.16
CA PRO A 264 10.73 5.54 -16.75
C PRO A 264 9.79 6.38 -15.88
N ILE A 265 9.29 7.51 -16.39
CA ILE A 265 8.37 8.40 -15.66
C ILE A 265 6.99 7.76 -15.52
N LEU A 266 6.40 7.28 -16.62
CA LEU A 266 5.06 6.69 -16.62
C LEU A 266 5.01 5.37 -15.83
N ALA A 267 6.07 4.56 -15.92
CA ALA A 267 6.19 3.33 -15.15
C ALA A 267 6.31 3.61 -13.65
N SER A 268 7.14 4.58 -13.26
CA SER A 268 7.32 4.93 -11.85
C SER A 268 6.17 5.75 -11.26
N ALA A 269 5.40 6.48 -12.08
CA ALA A 269 4.16 7.13 -11.66
C ALA A 269 3.14 6.10 -11.13
N HIS A 270 3.04 4.94 -11.80
CA HIS A 270 2.20 3.84 -11.32
C HIS A 270 2.66 3.31 -9.96
N ASN A 271 3.97 3.09 -9.82
CA ASN A 271 4.55 2.59 -8.57
C ASN A 271 4.29 3.58 -7.41
N LEU A 272 4.48 4.88 -7.67
CA LEU A 272 4.24 5.91 -6.67
C LEU A 272 2.76 6.01 -6.30
N ALA A 273 1.85 5.97 -7.27
CA ALA A 273 0.41 5.95 -7.03
C ALA A 273 -0.02 4.75 -6.16
N ALA A 274 0.51 3.57 -6.48
CA ALA A 274 0.21 2.35 -5.75
C ALA A 274 0.79 2.36 -4.32
N VAL A 275 2.00 2.88 -4.13
CA VAL A 275 2.59 3.08 -2.80
C VAL A 275 1.78 4.08 -1.98
N LEU A 276 1.38 5.22 -2.57
CA LEU A 276 0.52 6.19 -1.89
C LEU A 276 -0.81 5.54 -1.49
N ALA A 277 -1.38 4.71 -2.36
CA ALA A 277 -2.56 3.94 -2.02
C ALA A 277 -2.32 2.98 -0.85
N ILE A 278 -1.18 2.29 -0.76
CA ILE A 278 -0.84 1.40 0.37
C ILE A 278 -0.65 2.18 1.67
N VAL A 279 0.11 3.27 1.64
CA VAL A 279 0.47 4.05 2.84
C VAL A 279 -0.70 4.85 3.39
N ILE A 280 -1.51 5.45 2.52
CA ILE A 280 -2.62 6.32 2.90
C ILE A 280 -3.90 5.51 3.13
N ALA A 281 -3.97 4.23 2.72
CA ALA A 281 -5.18 3.40 2.79
C ALA A 281 -5.77 3.27 4.20
N LEU A 282 -6.60 4.24 4.55
CA LEU A 282 -7.72 4.14 5.49
C LEU A 282 -8.93 3.45 4.81
N THR A 283 -8.82 3.15 3.51
CA THR A 283 -9.92 2.71 2.63
C THR A 283 -9.71 1.27 2.14
N PRO A 284 -10.76 0.43 2.14
CA PRO A 284 -10.69 -0.91 1.59
C PRO A 284 -10.28 -0.88 0.11
N GLY A 285 -9.34 -1.73 -0.31
CA GLY A 285 -8.87 -1.80 -1.70
C GLY A 285 -8.19 -0.54 -2.25
N GLY A 286 -7.83 0.45 -1.41
CA GLY A 286 -7.20 1.69 -1.83
C GLY A 286 -8.04 2.52 -2.80
N PHE A 287 -9.37 2.32 -2.80
CA PHE A 287 -10.28 3.03 -3.68
C PHE A 287 -10.17 4.54 -3.44
N GLY A 288 -10.03 5.27 -4.55
CA GLY A 288 -9.92 6.70 -4.66
C GLY A 288 -8.55 7.31 -4.53
N ILE A 289 -7.75 6.78 -3.61
CA ILE A 289 -6.39 7.27 -3.43
C ILE A 289 -5.55 6.82 -4.63
N ALA A 290 -5.67 5.55 -5.03
CA ALA A 290 -4.94 5.02 -6.17
C ALA A 290 -5.32 5.74 -7.47
N GLU A 291 -6.63 5.92 -7.70
CA GLU A 291 -7.15 6.54 -8.91
C GLU A 291 -6.86 8.04 -8.97
N GLY A 292 -7.03 8.74 -7.84
CA GLY A 292 -6.67 10.15 -7.71
C GLY A 292 -5.17 10.38 -7.87
N ALA A 293 -4.33 9.59 -7.20
CA ALA A 293 -2.88 9.69 -7.33
C ALA A 293 -2.44 9.37 -8.77
N THR A 294 -2.97 8.32 -9.40
CA THR A 294 -2.64 8.00 -10.80
C THR A 294 -3.01 9.15 -11.73
N THR A 295 -4.21 9.73 -11.56
CA THR A 295 -4.65 10.88 -12.35
C THR A 295 -3.69 12.06 -12.17
N LEU A 296 -3.44 12.46 -10.92
CA LEU A 296 -2.58 13.61 -10.59
C LEU A 296 -1.15 13.44 -11.10
N LEU A 297 -0.57 12.24 -10.97
CA LEU A 297 0.80 11.97 -11.41
C LEU A 297 0.93 11.89 -12.94
N LEU A 298 -0.14 11.59 -13.66
CA LEU A 298 -0.14 11.54 -15.12
C LEU A 298 -0.51 12.87 -15.77
N THR A 299 -1.24 13.75 -15.08
CA THR A 299 -1.66 15.08 -15.59
C THR A 299 -0.54 15.92 -16.21
N PRO A 300 0.69 15.99 -15.66
CA PRO A 300 1.74 16.80 -16.26
C PRO A 300 2.28 16.24 -17.59
N PHE A 301 1.96 14.98 -17.92
CA PHE A 301 2.57 14.25 -19.02
C PHE A 301 1.60 13.85 -20.12
N LEU A 302 0.30 13.82 -19.84
CA LEU A 302 -0.74 13.41 -20.78
C LEU A 302 -1.82 14.49 -20.90
N PRO A 303 -2.32 14.78 -22.11
CA PRO A 303 -3.43 15.71 -22.28
C PRO A 303 -4.72 15.18 -21.65
N ALA A 304 -5.53 16.07 -21.07
CA ALA A 304 -6.87 15.71 -20.61
C ALA A 304 -7.72 15.19 -21.80
N PRO A 305 -8.56 14.16 -21.61
CA PRO A 305 -8.94 13.50 -20.35
C PRO A 305 -8.13 12.23 -20.02
N LEU A 306 -6.99 11.98 -20.71
CA LEU A 306 -6.26 10.71 -20.61
C LEU A 306 -5.81 10.31 -19.19
N PRO A 307 -5.31 11.20 -18.32
CA PRO A 307 -4.89 10.82 -16.96
C PRO A 307 -5.99 10.09 -16.17
N ALA A 308 -7.22 10.61 -16.18
CA ALA A 308 -8.34 10.05 -15.45
C ALA A 308 -8.80 8.72 -16.09
N LEU A 309 -8.83 8.66 -17.42
CA LEU A 309 -9.11 7.43 -18.15
C LEU A 309 -8.08 6.33 -17.81
N MET A 310 -6.79 6.66 -17.75
CA MET A 310 -5.72 5.72 -17.41
C MET A 310 -5.83 5.22 -15.98
N ALA A 311 -6.24 6.06 -15.03
CA ALA A 311 -6.53 5.61 -13.68
C ALA A 311 -7.62 4.51 -13.65
N VAL A 312 -8.70 4.69 -14.42
CA VAL A 312 -9.78 3.71 -14.53
C VAL A 312 -9.34 2.44 -15.25
N LEU A 313 -8.70 2.56 -16.43
CA LEU A 313 -8.24 1.40 -17.19
C LEU A 313 -7.22 0.58 -16.39
N THR A 314 -6.28 1.23 -15.72
CA THR A 314 -5.31 0.55 -14.85
C THR A 314 -6.02 -0.24 -13.76
N ARG A 315 -7.07 0.33 -13.14
CA ARG A 315 -7.87 -0.36 -12.14
C ARG A 315 -8.55 -1.60 -12.72
N ILE A 316 -9.20 -1.47 -13.88
CA ILE A 316 -9.85 -2.58 -14.58
C ILE A 316 -8.83 -3.69 -14.85
N TRP A 317 -7.67 -3.37 -15.43
CA TRP A 317 -6.63 -4.35 -15.76
C TRP A 317 -6.07 -5.06 -14.52
N LEU A 318 -5.83 -4.31 -13.44
CA LEU A 318 -5.38 -4.89 -12.18
C LEU A 318 -6.43 -5.81 -11.54
N VAL A 319 -7.71 -5.46 -11.62
CA VAL A 319 -8.81 -6.34 -11.15
C VAL A 319 -8.88 -7.59 -12.01
N THR A 320 -8.85 -7.45 -13.33
CA THR A 320 -8.86 -8.57 -14.27
C THR A 320 -7.68 -9.51 -14.03
N ALA A 321 -6.46 -8.99 -13.85
CA ALA A 321 -5.29 -9.79 -13.53
C ALA A 321 -5.46 -10.58 -12.21
N ARG A 322 -6.06 -9.98 -11.18
CA ARG A 322 -6.38 -10.68 -9.93
C ARG A 322 -7.42 -11.77 -10.13
N VAL A 323 -8.46 -11.53 -10.92
CA VAL A 323 -9.50 -12.53 -11.22
C VAL A 323 -8.92 -13.71 -12.00
N VAL A 324 -8.06 -13.45 -12.99
CA VAL A 324 -7.34 -14.50 -13.73
C VAL A 324 -6.50 -15.35 -12.77
N LEU A 325 -5.72 -14.71 -11.89
CA LEU A 325 -4.89 -15.42 -10.92
C LEU A 325 -5.70 -16.15 -9.85
N PHE A 326 -6.84 -15.61 -9.45
CA PHE A 326 -7.80 -16.28 -8.57
C PHE A 326 -8.33 -17.56 -9.22
N ALA A 327 -8.73 -17.49 -10.49
CA ALA A 327 -9.20 -18.65 -11.24
C ALA A 327 -8.10 -19.70 -11.43
N LEU A 328 -6.87 -19.28 -11.76
CA LEU A 328 -5.72 -20.20 -11.82
C LEU A 328 -5.43 -20.83 -10.45
N GLY A 329 -5.54 -20.05 -9.37
CA GLY A 329 -5.37 -20.50 -7.99
C GLY A 329 -6.41 -21.51 -7.54
N SER A 330 -7.68 -21.34 -7.93
CA SER A 330 -8.75 -22.28 -7.58
C SER A 330 -8.64 -23.62 -8.31
N LEU A 331 -8.10 -23.61 -9.53
CA LEU A 331 -7.84 -24.82 -10.31
C LEU A 331 -6.68 -25.68 -9.76
N LEU A 332 -5.75 -25.10 -8.99
CA LEU A 332 -4.54 -25.78 -8.53
C LEU A 332 -4.76 -26.88 -7.46
N GLY A 333 -5.99 -27.10 -6.98
CA GLY A 333 -6.31 -28.11 -5.94
C GLY A 333 -5.65 -27.81 -4.59
N SER A 334 -6.14 -28.40 -3.49
CA SER A 334 -5.45 -28.31 -2.19
C SER A 334 -4.55 -29.53 -2.05
N PRO A 335 -3.23 -29.39 -1.90
CA PRO A 335 -2.45 -30.51 -1.38
C PRO A 335 -2.91 -30.77 0.05
N ALA A 336 -3.27 -32.02 0.36
CA ALA A 336 -3.51 -32.44 1.74
C ALA A 336 -2.21 -32.23 2.53
N LEU A 337 -2.25 -31.46 3.61
CA LEU A 337 -1.10 -31.35 4.51
C LEU A 337 -0.91 -32.69 5.23
N PRO A 338 0.33 -33.18 5.39
CA PRO A 338 0.58 -34.29 6.29
C PRO A 338 0.13 -33.86 7.69
N LYS A 339 -0.78 -34.64 8.29
CA LYS A 339 -1.20 -34.45 9.68
C LYS A 339 0.05 -34.52 10.55
N ARG A 340 0.29 -33.47 11.35
CA ARG A 340 1.21 -33.54 12.49
C ARG A 340 0.56 -34.31 13.62
#